data_AF-A0A4S4MTG0-F1
#
_entry.id   AF-A0A4S4MTG0-F1
#
_cell.length_a   1.000
_cell.length_b   1.000
_cell.length_c   1.000
_cell.angle_alpha   90.00
_cell.angle_beta   90.00
_cell.angle_gamma   90.00
#
_symmetry.space_group_name_H-M   'P 1'
#
loop_
_entity.id
_entity.type
_entity.pdbx_description
1 polymer ?
#
loop_
_entity_poly.entity_id
_entity_poly.type
_entity_poly.pdbx_seq_one_letter_code
_entity_poly.pdbx_strand_id
1 'polypeptide(L)'
;MPLIERIVANDSKTRFNLISEPEPASGAPVWWIRANQGHSLKAVADLETTPILSVSDIPTGVAVHGTTRLAWESIQKEGLSRMKRNHVHLAQGVPGTGVISGMRNTSQIYIYIDVEKALASGLKFELSANGVILTSGNEEGILPPAFFNKVVAQDGAVLPLLAVSSKQITVDDL
;
A
#
# COMPACT_ATOMS: atom_id res chain seq x y z
N MET A 1 3.33 -31.36 11.96
CA MET A 1 2.79 -30.19 11.26
C MET A 1 3.03 -30.38 9.76
N PRO A 2 1.97 -30.49 8.94
CA PRO A 2 2.05 -30.49 7.48
C PRO A 2 2.87 -29.30 6.92
N LEU A 3 3.47 -29.49 5.74
CA LEU A 3 4.43 -28.53 5.16
C LEU A 3 3.84 -27.13 4.93
N ILE A 4 2.59 -27.05 4.47
CA ILE A 4 1.91 -25.77 4.17
C ILE A 4 1.63 -24.98 5.45
N GLU A 5 1.08 -25.62 6.48
CA GLU A 5 0.88 -25.00 7.80
C GLU A 5 2.19 -24.43 8.34
N ARG A 6 3.29 -25.17 8.21
CA ARG A 6 4.61 -24.71 8.64
C ARG A 6 5.09 -23.49 7.83
N ILE A 7 4.84 -23.44 6.51
CA ILE A 7 5.21 -22.28 5.69
C ILE A 7 4.41 -21.04 6.11
N VAL A 8 3.10 -21.18 6.29
CA VAL A 8 2.23 -20.06 6.68
C VAL A 8 2.59 -19.57 8.09
N ALA A 9 2.76 -20.48 9.05
CA ALA A 9 3.10 -20.14 10.44
C ALA A 9 4.48 -19.47 10.58
N ASN A 10 5.42 -19.72 9.67
CA ASN A 10 6.76 -19.14 9.70
C ASN A 10 6.95 -17.98 8.69
N ASP A 11 5.90 -17.54 8.00
CA ASP A 11 6.00 -16.38 7.11
C ASP A 11 6.06 -15.10 7.93
N SER A 12 7.27 -14.57 8.07
CA SER A 12 7.57 -13.36 8.85
C SER A 12 6.91 -12.09 8.33
N LYS A 13 6.18 -12.12 7.20
CA LYS A 13 5.47 -10.97 6.64
C LYS A 13 3.96 -11.19 6.52
N THR A 14 3.46 -12.27 7.11
CA THR A 14 2.06 -12.68 7.04
C THR A 14 1.51 -12.56 5.61
N ARG A 15 2.22 -13.14 4.64
CA ARG A 15 1.88 -13.08 3.20
C ARG A 15 0.70 -13.97 2.84
N PHE A 16 0.45 -15.00 3.64
CA PHE A 16 -0.55 -16.01 3.36
C PHE A 16 -1.55 -16.07 4.52
N ASN A 17 -2.80 -16.38 4.20
CA ASN A 17 -3.80 -16.78 5.18
C ASN A 17 -4.20 -18.23 4.92
N LEU A 18 -4.41 -19.00 5.98
CA LEU A 18 -4.78 -20.41 5.94
C LEU A 18 -6.02 -20.62 6.80
N ILE A 19 -7.08 -21.16 6.21
CA ILE A 19 -8.31 -21.52 6.92
C ILE A 19 -8.60 -23.01 6.71
N SER A 20 -9.34 -23.62 7.65
CA SER A 20 -9.86 -24.97 7.51
C SER A 20 -11.37 -24.96 7.69
N GLU A 21 -12.06 -25.64 6.79
CA GLU A 21 -13.51 -25.83 6.84
C GLU A 21 -13.82 -27.32 6.74
N PRO A 22 -14.87 -27.82 7.40
CA PRO A 22 -15.28 -29.21 7.27
C PRO A 22 -15.87 -29.47 5.88
N GLU A 23 -15.44 -30.56 5.24
CA GLU A 23 -16.01 -31.04 3.99
C GLU A 23 -17.47 -31.47 4.21
N PRO A 24 -18.43 -30.98 3.40
CA PRO A 24 -19.85 -31.20 3.68
C PRO A 24 -20.27 -32.67 3.73
N ALA A 25 -19.62 -33.58 2.98
CA ALA A 25 -20.01 -34.99 2.94
C ALA A 25 -19.35 -35.85 4.02
N SER A 26 -18.08 -35.62 4.34
CA SER A 26 -17.28 -36.45 5.24
C SER A 26 -16.97 -35.80 6.59
N GLY A 27 -17.16 -34.48 6.73
CA GLY A 27 -16.72 -33.70 7.89
C GLY A 27 -15.20 -33.59 8.02
N ALA A 28 -14.44 -34.13 7.06
CA ALA A 28 -12.99 -34.05 7.06
C ALA A 28 -12.52 -32.61 6.82
N PRO A 29 -11.41 -32.15 7.42
CA PRO A 29 -10.93 -30.80 7.21
C PRO A 29 -10.42 -30.59 5.78
N VAL A 30 -10.99 -29.61 5.08
CA VAL A 30 -10.45 -29.04 3.85
C VAL A 30 -9.69 -27.78 4.21
N TRP A 31 -8.47 -27.65 3.69
CA TRP A 31 -7.62 -26.50 3.94
C TRP A 31 -7.60 -25.57 2.72
N TRP A 32 -7.79 -24.27 2.97
CA TRP A 32 -7.73 -23.23 1.95
C TRP A 32 -6.59 -22.27 2.26
N ILE A 33 -5.82 -21.90 1.24
CA ILE A 33 -4.73 -20.91 1.35
C ILE A 33 -4.92 -19.80 0.33
N ARG A 34 -4.68 -18.55 0.74
CA ARG A 34 -4.62 -17.39 -0.17
C ARG A 34 -3.43 -16.50 0.14
N ALA A 35 -3.04 -15.66 -0.83
CA ALA A 35 -2.16 -14.54 -0.56
C ALA A 35 -2.95 -13.36 0.01
N ASN A 36 -2.34 -12.62 0.94
CA ASN A 36 -2.97 -11.47 1.60
C ASN A 36 -2.83 -10.16 0.79
N GLN A 37 -1.88 -10.09 -0.15
CA GLN A 37 -1.67 -8.94 -1.03
C GLN A 37 -0.78 -9.29 -2.23
N GLY A 38 -0.57 -8.32 -3.13
CA GLY A 38 0.35 -8.43 -4.25
C GLY A 38 -0.23 -9.09 -5.51
N HIS A 39 -1.55 -9.23 -5.58
CA HIS A 39 -2.24 -9.77 -6.74
C HIS A 39 -2.05 -8.90 -7.99
N SER A 40 -1.90 -9.56 -9.13
CA SER A 40 -1.84 -8.96 -10.47
C SER A 40 -2.97 -9.44 -11.40
N LEU A 41 -3.82 -10.35 -10.92
CA LEU A 41 -4.98 -10.85 -11.65
C LEU A 41 -6.17 -9.90 -11.45
N LYS A 42 -6.74 -9.42 -12.55
CA LYS A 42 -7.90 -8.49 -12.53
C LYS A 42 -9.15 -9.08 -11.86
N ALA A 43 -9.28 -10.41 -11.88
CA ALA A 43 -10.43 -11.12 -11.29
C ALA A 43 -10.37 -11.24 -9.76
N VAL A 44 -9.23 -10.91 -9.12
CA VAL A 44 -9.10 -10.92 -7.67
C VAL A 44 -9.49 -9.53 -7.14
N ALA A 45 -10.79 -9.33 -6.93
CA ALA A 45 -11.36 -8.13 -6.30
C ALA A 45 -11.46 -8.30 -4.77
N ASP A 46 -11.69 -9.51 -4.27
CA ASP A 46 -11.94 -9.81 -2.86
C ASP A 46 -10.64 -10.04 -2.07
N LEU A 47 -9.87 -8.97 -1.91
CA LEU A 47 -9.00 -8.87 -0.74
C LEU A 47 -9.89 -8.49 0.44
N GLU A 48 -9.87 -9.27 1.53
CA GLU A 48 -10.43 -8.82 2.81
C GLU A 48 -9.72 -7.54 3.23
N THR A 49 -10.36 -6.44 2.89
CA THR A 49 -9.90 -5.09 3.09
C THR A 49 -11.04 -4.30 3.67
N THR A 50 -10.70 -3.36 4.54
CA THR A 50 -11.66 -2.43 5.12
C THR A 50 -11.41 -1.06 4.52
N PRO A 51 -12.45 -0.34 4.04
CA PRO A 51 -12.29 1.03 3.57
C PRO A 51 -11.68 1.93 4.65
N ILE A 52 -10.76 2.80 4.25
CA ILE A 52 -10.23 3.88 5.09
C ILE A 52 -10.98 5.16 4.69
N LEU A 53 -11.74 5.73 5.61
CA LEU A 53 -12.55 6.93 5.40
C LEU A 53 -11.94 8.17 6.06
N SER A 54 -10.99 7.97 6.97
CA SER A 54 -10.23 9.00 7.65
C SER A 54 -8.86 8.48 8.09
N VAL A 55 -7.95 9.37 8.47
CA VAL A 55 -6.65 8.95 9.05
C VAL A 55 -6.83 8.15 10.35
N SER A 56 -7.95 8.31 11.06
CA SER A 56 -8.23 7.59 12.31
C SER A 56 -8.53 6.10 12.10
N ASP A 57 -8.86 5.69 10.87
CA ASP A 57 -9.03 4.28 10.50
C ASP A 57 -7.67 3.57 10.30
N ILE A 58 -6.56 4.32 10.34
CA ILE A 58 -5.20 3.79 10.27
C ILE A 58 -4.68 3.65 11.71
N PRO A 59 -4.45 2.42 12.22
CA PRO A 59 -4.00 2.20 13.60
C PRO A 59 -2.80 3.05 14.06
N THR A 60 -1.85 3.31 13.16
CA THR A 60 -0.66 4.14 13.48
C THR A 60 -0.82 5.61 13.12
N GLY A 61 -1.88 6.00 12.42
CA GLY A 61 -2.05 7.31 11.80
C GLY A 61 -1.02 7.62 10.69
N VAL A 62 -0.23 6.64 10.25
CA VAL A 62 0.87 6.83 9.29
C VAL A 62 0.61 6.03 8.03
N ALA A 63 0.79 6.67 6.88
CA ALA A 63 0.89 6.01 5.58
C ALA A 63 2.20 6.42 4.91
N VAL A 64 3.09 5.46 4.67
CA VAL A 64 4.44 5.72 4.13
C VAL A 64 4.84 4.72 3.06
N HIS A 65 5.37 5.22 1.95
CA HIS A 65 5.97 4.40 0.90
C HIS A 65 7.49 4.40 0.99
N GLY A 66 8.10 3.22 0.95
CA GLY A 66 9.55 3.09 0.90
C GLY A 66 10.04 2.79 -0.51
N THR A 67 10.95 3.60 -1.03
CA THR A 67 11.52 3.45 -2.38
C THR A 67 13.06 3.59 -2.38
N THR A 68 13.69 3.42 -3.54
CA THR A 68 15.13 3.63 -3.75
C THR A 68 15.42 5.06 -4.19
N ARG A 69 16.67 5.53 -4.03
CA ARG A 69 17.07 6.86 -4.53
C ARG A 69 16.88 7.00 -6.04
N LEU A 70 17.17 5.94 -6.80
CA LEU A 70 17.00 5.93 -8.25
C LEU A 70 15.53 6.10 -8.65
N ALA A 71 14.61 5.37 -8.00
CA ALA A 71 13.19 5.47 -8.32
C ALA A 71 12.59 6.82 -7.88
N TRP A 72 13.12 7.43 -6.81
CA TRP A 72 12.69 8.75 -6.35
C TRP A 72 12.80 9.83 -7.45
N GLU A 73 13.78 9.74 -8.35
CA GLU A 73 13.97 10.73 -9.41
C GLU A 73 12.76 10.93 -10.32
N SER A 74 12.04 9.83 -10.61
CA SER A 74 10.79 9.82 -11.37
C SER A 74 9.59 10.05 -10.45
N ILE A 75 9.54 9.38 -9.28
CA ILE A 75 8.41 9.47 -8.35
C ILE A 75 8.15 10.92 -7.88
N GLN A 76 9.18 11.72 -7.68
CA GLN A 76 9.00 13.12 -7.26
C GLN A 76 8.27 13.98 -8.30
N LYS A 77 8.30 13.58 -9.57
CA LYS A 77 7.67 14.29 -10.70
C LYS A 77 6.33 13.68 -11.07
N GLU A 78 6.29 12.35 -11.13
CA GLU A 78 5.17 11.59 -11.70
C GLU A 78 4.22 11.05 -10.63
N GLY A 79 4.68 10.89 -9.39
CA GLY A 79 3.93 10.26 -8.31
C GLY A 79 4.22 8.76 -8.15
N LEU A 80 3.48 8.12 -7.25
CA LEU A 80 3.61 6.69 -7.00
C LEU A 80 2.65 5.91 -7.90
N SER A 81 3.19 5.16 -8.86
CA SER A 81 2.41 4.29 -9.74
C SER A 81 2.17 2.91 -9.10
N ARG A 82 0.96 2.37 -9.26
CA ARG A 82 0.68 0.95 -8.98
C ARG A 82 1.42 -0.01 -9.92
N MET A 83 2.01 0.50 -11.01
CA MET A 83 2.66 -0.27 -12.06
C MET A 83 1.73 -1.39 -12.55
N LYS A 84 2.22 -2.63 -12.60
CA LYS A 84 1.43 -3.81 -13.01
C LYS A 84 0.53 -4.38 -11.90
N ARG A 85 0.51 -3.78 -10.71
CA ARG A 85 -0.31 -4.25 -9.58
C ARG A 85 -1.68 -3.58 -9.59
N ASN A 86 -2.58 -4.13 -8.76
CA ASN A 86 -3.87 -3.51 -8.53
C ASN A 86 -3.73 -2.21 -7.73
N HIS A 87 -2.86 -2.16 -6.71
CA HIS A 87 -2.75 -1.02 -5.79
C HIS A 87 -1.29 -0.56 -5.56
N VAL A 88 -1.10 0.73 -5.28
CA VAL A 88 0.06 1.25 -4.57
C VAL A 88 0.00 0.72 -3.14
N HIS A 89 1.14 0.24 -2.63
CA HIS A 89 1.24 -0.31 -1.27
C HIS A 89 1.97 0.68 -0.38
N LEU A 90 1.35 0.99 0.76
CA LEU A 90 1.86 1.89 1.79
C LEU A 90 1.96 1.11 3.10
N ALA A 91 3.04 1.34 3.84
CA ALA A 91 3.24 0.80 5.16
C ALA A 91 2.69 1.76 6.22
N GLN A 92 2.42 1.22 7.40
CA GLN A 92 2.01 1.98 8.58
C GLN A 92 3.18 2.56 9.38
N GLY A 93 4.41 2.48 8.85
CA GLY A 93 5.63 2.92 9.50
C GLY A 93 6.88 2.50 8.72
N VAL A 94 8.05 2.93 9.20
CA VAL A 94 9.36 2.58 8.64
C VAL A 94 9.98 1.39 9.39
N PRO A 95 10.94 0.66 8.79
CA PRO A 95 11.63 -0.44 9.47
C PRO A 95 12.16 -0.02 10.85
N GLY A 96 11.96 -0.87 11.86
CA GLY A 96 12.35 -0.59 13.25
C GLY A 96 11.27 0.02 14.13
N THR A 97 10.09 0.37 13.59
CA THR A 97 8.95 0.94 14.35
C THR A 97 7.90 -0.08 14.77
N GLY A 98 8.21 -1.38 14.68
CA GLY A 98 7.24 -2.46 14.94
C GLY A 98 6.36 -2.82 13.73
N VAL A 99 6.50 -2.10 12.60
CA VAL A 99 5.80 -2.41 11.35
C VAL A 99 6.58 -3.45 10.53
N ILE A 100 5.94 -4.58 10.28
CA ILE A 100 6.56 -5.76 9.65
C ILE A 100 6.36 -5.78 8.13
N SER A 101 5.22 -5.29 7.67
CA SER A 101 4.75 -5.43 6.28
C SER A 101 4.62 -4.07 5.57
N GLY A 102 4.60 -4.10 4.24
CA GLY A 102 4.40 -2.90 3.41
C GLY A 102 5.66 -2.16 2.97
N MET A 103 6.84 -2.45 3.56
CA MET A 103 8.11 -1.82 3.16
C MET A 103 9.25 -2.82 2.98
N ARG A 104 10.18 -2.52 2.07
CA ARG A 104 11.41 -3.30 1.88
C ARG A 104 12.50 -2.76 2.81
N ASN A 105 13.32 -3.65 3.37
CA ASN A 105 14.47 -3.24 4.20
C ASN A 105 15.53 -2.46 3.39
N THR A 106 15.50 -2.57 2.07
CA THR A 106 16.39 -1.86 1.15
C THR A 106 15.86 -0.47 0.76
N SER A 107 14.73 -0.02 1.32
CA SER A 107 14.19 1.31 1.04
C SER A 107 15.09 2.39 1.63
N GLN A 108 15.47 3.34 0.79
CA GLN A 108 16.39 4.44 1.12
C GLN A 108 15.67 5.79 1.26
N ILE A 109 14.46 5.89 0.70
CA ILE A 109 13.61 7.08 0.73
C ILE A 109 12.24 6.69 1.28
N TYR A 110 11.72 7.50 2.19
CA TYR A 110 10.41 7.35 2.82
C TYR A 110 9.50 8.51 2.43
N ILE A 111 8.41 8.21 1.74
CA ILE A 111 7.44 9.19 1.25
C ILE A 111 6.18 9.07 2.09
N TYR A 112 5.92 10.05 2.95
CA TYR A 112 4.75 10.10 3.81
C TYR A 112 3.58 10.71 3.05
N ILE A 113 2.43 10.08 3.12
CA ILE A 113 1.23 10.47 2.39
C ILE A 113 0.29 11.25 3.30
N ASP A 114 -0.24 12.36 2.78
CA ASP A 114 -1.37 13.08 3.35
C ASP A 114 -2.66 12.38 2.93
N VAL A 115 -3.09 11.42 3.76
CA VAL A 115 -4.27 10.58 3.48
C VAL A 115 -5.56 11.40 3.52
N GLU A 116 -5.68 12.36 4.43
CA GLU A 116 -6.89 13.20 4.52
C GLU A 116 -7.08 14.05 3.26
N LYS A 117 -5.99 14.69 2.79
CA LYS A 117 -6.03 15.46 1.54
C LYS A 117 -6.34 14.58 0.34
N ALA A 118 -5.79 13.37 0.28
CA ALA A 118 -6.03 12.42 -0.81
C ALA A 118 -7.48 11.89 -0.81
N LEU A 119 -8.05 11.59 0.37
CA LEU A 119 -9.45 11.20 0.51
C LEU A 119 -10.39 12.34 0.08
N ALA A 120 -10.09 13.58 0.50
CA ALA A 120 -10.87 14.76 0.12
C ALA A 120 -10.85 15.04 -1.40
N SER A 121 -9.81 14.60 -2.12
CA SER A 121 -9.74 14.68 -3.59
C SER A 121 -10.39 13.48 -4.30
N GLY A 122 -11.00 12.55 -3.57
CA GLY A 122 -11.69 11.38 -4.13
C GLY A 122 -10.82 10.14 -4.35
N LEU A 123 -9.56 10.11 -3.89
CA LEU A 123 -8.78 8.87 -3.89
C LEU A 123 -9.30 7.91 -2.83
N LYS A 124 -9.28 6.62 -3.14
CA LYS A 124 -9.74 5.56 -2.24
C LYS A 124 -8.58 4.87 -1.58
N PHE A 125 -8.76 4.54 -0.30
CA PHE A 125 -7.81 3.79 0.49
C PHE A 125 -8.50 2.62 1.19
N GLU A 126 -7.75 1.55 1.34
CA GLU A 126 -8.19 0.29 1.93
C GLU A 126 -7.09 -0.23 2.87
N LEU A 127 -7.49 -0.78 4.02
CA LEU A 127 -6.58 -1.44 4.96
C LEU A 127 -6.70 -2.95 4.77
N SER A 128 -5.60 -3.62 4.48
CA SER A 128 -5.55 -5.08 4.42
C SER A 128 -5.53 -5.72 5.80
N ALA A 129 -5.89 -7.00 5.87
CA ALA A 129 -5.82 -7.80 7.10
C ALA A 129 -4.44 -7.83 7.80
N ASN A 130 -3.35 -7.54 7.09
CA ASN A 130 -2.00 -7.45 7.66
C ASN A 130 -1.48 -6.01 7.79
N GLY A 131 -2.38 -5.03 7.80
CA GLY A 131 -2.05 -3.64 8.10
C GLY A 131 -1.32 -2.91 6.97
N VAL A 132 -1.36 -3.40 5.74
CA VAL A 132 -0.88 -2.66 4.56
C VAL A 132 -2.00 -1.76 4.08
N ILE A 133 -1.67 -0.50 3.84
CA ILE A 133 -2.60 0.47 3.26
C ILE A 133 -2.47 0.38 1.75
N LEU A 134 -3.60 0.30 1.06
CA LEU A 134 -3.69 0.10 -0.38
C LEU A 134 -4.46 1.27 -0.99
N THR A 135 -4.00 1.76 -2.14
CA THR A 135 -4.78 2.69 -2.96
C THR A 135 -4.66 2.33 -4.43
N SER A 136 -5.77 2.42 -5.17
CA SER A 136 -5.76 2.28 -6.63
C SER A 136 -4.98 3.40 -7.31
N GLY A 137 -4.78 4.53 -6.63
CA GLY A 137 -4.42 5.80 -7.27
C GLY A 137 -5.61 6.41 -8.02
N ASN A 138 -5.32 7.44 -8.81
CA ASN A 138 -6.26 8.09 -9.73
C ASN A 138 -6.61 7.17 -10.93
N GLU A 139 -7.27 7.73 -11.94
CA GLU A 139 -7.66 7.00 -13.16
C GLU A 139 -6.47 6.36 -13.90
N GLU A 140 -5.27 6.93 -13.77
CA GLU A 140 -4.02 6.42 -14.35
C GLU A 140 -3.31 5.41 -13.44
N GLY A 141 -3.84 5.13 -12.25
CA GLY A 141 -3.21 4.26 -11.26
C GLY A 141 -2.06 4.91 -10.50
N ILE A 142 -2.07 6.25 -10.40
CA ILE A 142 -1.02 7.05 -9.79
C ILE A 142 -1.56 7.69 -8.51
N LEU A 143 -0.77 7.68 -7.43
CA LEU A 143 -0.93 8.56 -6.29
C LEU A 143 -0.06 9.82 -6.50
N PRO A 144 -0.65 10.98 -6.84
CA PRO A 144 0.10 12.16 -7.25
C PRO A 144 1.02 12.73 -6.17
N PRO A 145 2.13 13.40 -6.55
CA PRO A 145 3.03 14.07 -5.60
C PRO A 145 2.37 15.15 -4.76
N ALA A 146 1.24 15.70 -5.21
CA ALA A 146 0.44 16.70 -4.48
C ALA A 146 -0.05 16.21 -3.11
N PHE A 147 -0.08 14.89 -2.88
CA PHE A 147 -0.46 14.25 -1.61
C PHE A 147 0.74 13.77 -0.81
N PHE A 148 1.97 14.13 -1.19
CA PHE A 148 3.14 13.84 -0.36
C PHE A 148 3.20 14.90 0.74
N ASN A 149 3.14 14.46 2.00
CA ASN A 149 3.24 15.34 3.17
C ASN A 149 4.72 15.69 3.46
N LYS A 150 5.58 14.68 3.50
CA LYS A 150 7.03 14.84 3.68
C LYS A 150 7.79 13.69 3.05
N VAL A 151 9.04 13.94 2.66
CA VAL A 151 9.95 12.93 2.13
C VAL A 151 11.25 12.96 2.93
N VAL A 152 11.66 11.80 3.42
CA VAL A 152 12.83 11.66 4.30
C VAL A 152 13.72 10.54 3.76
N ALA A 153 15.00 10.82 3.61
CA ALA A 153 15.98 9.78 3.30
C ALA A 153 16.29 8.94 4.56
N GLN A 154 16.80 7.73 4.36
CA GLN A 154 17.10 6.79 5.44
C GLN A 154 18.10 7.34 6.48
N ASP A 155 18.95 8.27 6.08
CA ASP A 155 19.89 9.01 6.94
C ASP A 155 19.23 10.14 7.76
N GLY A 156 17.92 10.34 7.61
CA GLY A 156 17.15 11.38 8.28
C GLY A 156 17.06 12.70 7.52
N ALA A 157 17.75 12.86 6.38
CA ALA A 157 17.69 14.09 5.61
C ALA A 157 16.28 14.30 5.01
N VAL A 158 15.68 15.47 5.24
CA VAL A 158 14.41 15.85 4.62
C VAL A 158 14.69 16.28 3.18
N LEU A 159 13.97 15.67 2.23
CA LEU A 159 14.08 16.01 0.82
C LEU A 159 12.98 17.01 0.42
N PRO A 160 13.31 18.02 -0.41
CA PRO A 160 12.32 18.99 -0.86
C PRO A 160 11.28 18.34 -1.76
N LEU A 161 10.03 18.74 -1.59
CA LEU A 161 8.96 18.44 -2.53
C LEU A 161 9.02 19.44 -3.69
N LEU A 162 8.86 18.94 -4.92
CA LEU A 162 8.73 19.82 -6.07
C LEU A 162 7.42 20.62 -5.94
N ALA A 163 7.49 21.93 -6.15
CA ALA A 163 6.28 22.75 -6.22
C ALA A 163 5.43 22.26 -7.40
N VAL A 164 4.20 21.84 -7.11
CA VAL A 164 3.25 21.48 -8.15
C VAL A 164 2.87 22.77 -8.88
N SER A 165 3.35 22.94 -10.10
CA SER A 165 2.93 24.07 -10.94
C SER A 165 1.46 23.86 -11.28
N SER A 166 0.59 24.67 -10.68
CA SER A 166 -0.82 24.74 -11.03
C SER A 166 -0.93 25.22 -12.46
N LYS A 167 -1.12 24.30 -13.42
CA LYS A 167 -1.60 24.68 -14.75
C LYS A 167 -3.01 25.25 -14.57
N GLN A 168 -3.13 26.57 -14.68
CA GLN A 168 -4.42 27.22 -14.94
C GLN A 168 -4.95 26.66 -16.26
N ILE A 169 -6.10 25.97 -16.20
CA ILE A 169 -6.90 25.67 -17.38
C ILE A 169 -7.56 27.00 -17.75
N THR A 170 -7.08 27.65 -18.81
CA THR A 170 -7.74 28.81 -19.41
C THR A 170 -8.94 28.33 -20.22
N VAL A 171 -10.06 29.05 -20.08
CA VAL A 171 -11.39 28.75 -20.65
C VAL A 171 -11.50 28.92 -22.18
N ASP A 172 -10.38 28.87 -22.92
CA ASP A 172 -10.34 29.18 -24.35
C ASP A 172 -10.29 27.96 -25.29
N ASP A 173 -10.49 26.73 -24.77
CA ASP A 173 -10.54 25.49 -25.58
C ASP A 173 -11.96 24.89 -25.73
N LEU A 174 -13.00 25.74 -25.81
CA LEU A 174 -14.36 25.35 -26.20
C LEU A 174 -14.88 26.18 -27.39
#